data_AF-A0A2M7C1X7-F1
#
_entry.id   AF-A0A2M7C1X7-F1
#
_cell.length_a   1.000
_cell.length_b   1.000
_cell.length_c   1.000
_cell.angle_alpha   90.00
_cell.angle_beta   90.00
_cell.angle_gamma   90.00
#
_symmetry.space_group_name_H-M   'P 1'
#
loop_
_entity.id
_entity.type
_entity.pdbx_description
1 polymer ?
#
loop_
_entity_poly.entity_id
_entity_poly.type
_entity_poly.pdbx_seq_one_letter_code
_entity_poly.pdbx_strand_id
1 'polypeptide(L)'
;TQSITLFRVFQETLNNIMKHAAASQVQVQICENATSLELIVTDNGKGFDNPARNKPRSFGLRGIQERIGQLGGKATITSKPGAGTQIAVRLPLQE
;
A
#
# COMPACT_ATOMS: atom_id res chain seq x y z
N THR A 1 -0.87 -12.44 13.43
CA THR A 1 0.36 -11.84 12.84
C THR A 1 0.10 -11.13 11.51
N GLN A 2 -0.70 -11.71 10.60
CA GLN A 2 -1.10 -11.09 9.32
C GLN A 2 -1.94 -9.81 9.50
N SER A 3 -2.93 -9.81 10.41
CA SER A 3 -3.80 -8.64 10.65
C SER A 3 -3.03 -7.42 11.17
N ILE A 4 -2.05 -7.62 12.07
CA ILE A 4 -1.16 -6.55 12.55
C ILE A 4 -0.30 -6.01 11.41
N THR A 5 0.16 -6.89 10.52
CA THR A 5 0.95 -6.48 9.35
C THR A 5 0.12 -5.61 8.40
N LEU A 6 -1.09 -6.04 8.05
CA LEU A 6 -2.02 -5.24 7.25
C LEU A 6 -2.33 -3.89 7.89
N PHE A 7 -2.58 -3.87 9.21
CA PHE A 7 -2.80 -2.63 9.94
C PHE A 7 -1.60 -1.69 9.86
N ARG A 8 -0.37 -2.19 10.01
CA ARG A 8 0.85 -1.38 9.85
C ARG A 8 1.02 -0.86 8.42
N VAL A 9 0.71 -1.67 7.41
CA VAL A 9 0.74 -1.22 6.01
C VAL A 9 -0.29 -0.13 5.77
N PHE A 10 -1.50 -0.28 6.31
CA PHE A 10 -2.54 0.73 6.25
C PHE A 10 -2.10 2.04 6.90
N GLN A 11 -1.57 1.99 8.12
CA GLN A 11 -1.06 3.16 8.83
C GLN A 11 0.05 3.87 8.06
N GLU A 12 1.03 3.12 7.54
CA GLU A 12 2.13 3.69 6.76
C GLU A 12 1.62 4.32 5.45
N THR A 13 0.62 3.71 4.82
CA THR A 13 -0.02 4.27 3.62
C THR A 13 -0.69 5.60 3.91
N LEU A 14 -1.50 5.68 4.98
CA LEU A 14 -2.13 6.93 5.38
C LEU A 14 -1.12 8.01 5.76
N ASN A 15 -0.03 7.63 6.45
CA ASN A 15 1.06 8.54 6.80
C ASN A 15 1.72 9.14 5.56
N ASN A 16 1.97 8.30 4.55
CA ASN A 16 2.52 8.75 3.27
C ASN A 16 1.56 9.68 2.54
N ILE A 17 0.25 9.40 2.53
CA ILE A 17 -0.76 10.28 1.94
C ILE A 17 -0.78 11.63 2.64
N MET A 18 -0.88 11.65 3.97
CA MET A 18 -0.95 12.89 4.76
C MET A 18 0.30 13.77 4.57
N LYS A 19 1.48 13.17 4.50
CA LYS A 19 2.75 13.91 4.38
C LYS A 19 3.06 14.34 2.95
N HIS A 20 2.59 13.58 1.96
CA HIS A 20 3.15 13.69 0.61
C HIS A 20 2.12 13.83 -0.50
N ALA A 21 0.88 13.40 -0.35
CA ALA A 21 -0.04 13.34 -1.48
C ALA A 21 -0.74 14.67 -1.78
N ALA A 22 -0.94 15.54 -0.78
CA ALA A 22 -1.86 16.68 -0.90
C ALA A 22 -3.23 16.26 -1.47
N ALA A 23 -3.67 15.06 -1.09
CA ALA A 23 -4.94 14.47 -1.52
C ALA A 23 -6.11 15.11 -0.78
N SER A 24 -7.24 15.25 -1.46
CA SER A 24 -8.51 15.68 -0.85
C SER A 24 -9.39 14.50 -0.47
N GLN A 25 -9.11 13.31 -1.02
CA GLN A 25 -9.87 12.10 -0.82
C GLN A 25 -8.97 10.88 -0.77
N VAL A 26 -9.34 9.95 0.11
CA VAL A 26 -8.76 8.61 0.20
C VAL A 26 -9.88 7.60 0.17
N GLN A 27 -9.74 6.57 -0.66
CA GLN A 27 -10.60 5.41 -0.72
C GLN A 27 -9.87 4.22 -0.13
N VAL A 28 -10.54 3.49 0.77
CA VAL A 28 -10.02 2.27 1.39
C VAL A 28 -11.00 1.15 1.08
N GLN A 29 -10.49 0.04 0.56
CA GLN A 29 -11.26 -1.17 0.28
C GLN A 29 -10.58 -2.35 0.95
N ILE A 30 -11.37 -3.18 1.62
CA ILE A 30 -10.94 -4.45 2.17
C ILE A 30 -11.84 -5.52 1.55
N CYS A 31 -11.23 -6.50 0.90
CA CYS A 31 -11.92 -7.59 0.24
C CYS A 31 -11.38 -8.91 0.76
N GLU A 32 -12.27 -9.75 1.25
CA GLU A 32 -11.94 -11.11 1.66
C GLU A 32 -12.55 -12.09 0.65
N ASN A 33 -11.77 -13.09 0.25
CA ASN A 33 -12.27 -14.27 -0.45
C ASN A 33 -11.78 -15.52 0.29
N ALA A 34 -12.24 -16.69 -0.16
CA ALA A 34 -11.97 -17.98 0.51
C ALA A 34 -10.48 -18.27 0.79
N THR A 35 -9.54 -17.64 0.08
CA THR A 35 -8.10 -17.95 0.18
C THR A 35 -7.24 -16.73 0.51
N SER A 36 -7.80 -15.52 0.55
CA SER A 36 -6.99 -14.31 0.68
C SER A 36 -7.76 -13.11 1.18
N LEU A 37 -7.01 -12.23 1.84
CA LEU A 37 -7.44 -10.90 2.26
C LEU A 37 -6.68 -9.86 1.44
N GLU A 38 -7.41 -8.92 0.87
CA GLU A 38 -6.90 -7.84 0.04
C GLU A 38 -7.25 -6.48 0.64
N LEU A 39 -6.24 -5.63 0.83
CA LEU A 39 -6.36 -4.23 1.24
C LEU A 39 -5.92 -3.35 0.07
N ILE A 40 -6.80 -2.44 -0.35
CA ILE A 40 -6.51 -1.45 -1.39
C ILE A 40 -6.74 -0.07 -0.80
N VAL A 41 -5.72 0.78 -0.88
CA VAL A 41 -5.80 2.20 -0.49
C VAL A 41 -5.45 3.04 -1.69
N THR A 42 -6.36 3.94 -2.07
CA THR A 42 -6.19 4.85 -3.21
C THR A 42 -6.39 6.29 -2.76
N ASP A 43 -5.49 7.19 -3.12
CA ASP A 43 -5.66 8.64 -2.94
C ASP A 43 -5.74 9.35 -4.29
N ASN A 44 -6.35 10.54 -4.29
CA ASN A 44 -6.46 11.40 -5.47
C ASN A 44 -5.42 12.55 -5.49
N GLY A 45 -4.30 12.38 -4.79
CA GLY A 45 -3.28 13.41 -4.63
C GLY A 45 -2.39 13.59 -5.85
N LYS A 46 -1.26 14.27 -5.66
CA LYS A 46 -0.34 14.63 -6.74
C LYS A 46 0.39 13.45 -7.38
N GLY A 47 0.34 12.26 -6.78
CA GLY A 47 1.12 11.10 -7.22
C GLY A 47 2.64 11.37 -7.34
N PHE A 48 3.37 10.42 -7.92
CA PHE A 48 4.82 10.55 -8.14
C PHE A 48 5.30 9.66 -9.28
N ASP A 49 6.40 10.05 -9.91
CA ASP A 49 7.05 9.25 -10.94
C ASP A 49 7.86 8.10 -10.33
N ASN A 50 7.66 6.92 -10.92
CA ASN A 50 8.43 5.70 -10.69
C ASN A 50 8.41 5.21 -9.23
N PRO A 51 7.38 4.43 -8.83
CA PRO A 51 7.30 3.87 -7.49
C PRO A 51 8.41 2.86 -7.15
N ALA A 52 9.16 2.39 -8.14
CA ALA A 52 10.24 1.41 -7.97
C ALA A 52 11.64 2.03 -7.82
N ARG A 53 11.82 3.36 -7.96
CA ARG A 53 13.17 3.96 -7.93
C ARG A 53 13.70 4.06 -6.50
N ASN A 54 14.92 3.54 -6.31
CA ASN A 54 15.80 3.61 -5.14
C ASN A 54 16.14 5.06 -4.74
N LYS A 55 15.16 5.85 -4.30
CA LYS A 55 15.44 7.07 -3.56
C LYS A 55 15.60 6.70 -2.08
N PRO A 56 16.51 7.32 -1.33
CA PRO A 56 16.66 7.09 0.12
C PRO A 56 15.41 7.47 0.96
N ARG A 57 14.30 7.88 0.32
CA ARG A 57 12.99 8.13 0.97
C ARG A 57 11.92 7.07 0.68
N SER A 58 12.20 6.03 -0.13
CA SER A 58 11.22 4.96 -0.45
C SER A 58 11.31 3.73 0.47
N PHE A 59 12.00 3.83 1.62
CA PHE A 59 12.10 2.74 2.60
C PHE A 59 10.73 2.25 3.11
N GLY A 60 9.74 3.13 3.27
CA GLY A 60 8.39 2.75 3.70
C GLY A 60 7.71 1.82 2.70
N LEU A 61 7.70 2.20 1.41
CA LEU A 61 7.10 1.43 0.33
C LEU A 61 7.81 0.10 0.07
N ARG A 62 9.15 0.11 0.06
CA ARG A 62 9.95 -1.11 -0.08
C ARG A 62 9.75 -2.06 1.12
N GLY A 63 9.72 -1.51 2.34
CA GLY A 63 9.47 -2.27 3.55
C GLY A 63 8.08 -2.91 3.57
N ILE A 64 7.07 -2.26 2.98
CA ILE A 64 5.75 -2.85 2.75
C ILE A 64 5.89 -4.08 1.82
N GLN A 65 6.55 -3.93 0.68
CA GLN A 65 6.71 -5.03 -0.29
C GLN A 65 7.47 -6.23 0.30
N GLU A 66 8.59 -5.98 0.98
CA GLU A 66 9.40 -7.02 1.62
C GLU A 66 8.62 -7.75 2.71
N ARG A 67 7.94 -7.02 3.61
CA ARG A 67 7.17 -7.60 4.71
C ARG A 67 5.98 -8.43 4.21
N ILE A 68 5.30 -7.96 3.17
CA ILE A 68 4.19 -8.70 2.58
C ILE A 68 4.70 -9.95 1.86
N GLY A 69 5.83 -9.86 1.15
CA GLY A 69 6.48 -11.00 0.52
C GLY A 69 6.90 -12.08 1.53
N GLN A 70 7.41 -11.69 2.71
CA GLN A 70 7.74 -12.62 3.80
C GLN A 70 6.54 -13.41 4.33
N LEU A 71 5.32 -12.91 4.15
CA LEU A 71 4.08 -13.58 4.54
C LEU A 71 3.44 -14.37 3.39
N GLY A 72 4.15 -14.56 2.27
CA GLY A 72 3.63 -15.23 1.08
C GLY A 72 2.61 -14.40 0.29
N GLY A 73 2.52 -13.10 0.57
CA GLY A 73 1.61 -12.18 -0.11
C GLY A 73 2.26 -11.40 -1.24
N LYS A 74 1.48 -10.47 -1.81
CA LYS A 74 1.94 -9.55 -2.85
C LYS A 74 1.51 -8.13 -2.52
N ALA A 75 2.41 -7.17 -2.70
CA ALA A 75 2.11 -5.74 -2.61
C ALA A 75 2.46 -5.05 -3.94
N THR A 76 1.51 -4.29 -4.47
CA THR A 76 1.65 -3.52 -5.72
C THR A 76 1.41 -2.05 -5.41
N ILE A 77 2.27 -1.19 -5.94
CA ILE A 77 2.16 0.26 -5.79
C ILE A 77 2.10 0.86 -7.18
N THR A 78 1.04 1.60 -7.46
CA THR A 78 0.82 2.29 -8.73
C THR A 78 0.71 3.77 -8.44
N SER A 79 1.51 4.59 -9.11
CA SER A 79 1.43 6.04 -9.00
C SER A 79 1.84 6.69 -10.32
N LYS A 80 1.25 7.85 -10.60
CA LYS A 80 1.62 8.72 -11.71
C LYS A 80 1.39 10.17 -11.29
N PRO A 81 2.28 11.13 -11.66
CA PRO A 81 2.05 12.53 -11.38
C PRO A 81 0.67 13.01 -11.85
N GLY A 82 -0.06 13.67 -10.94
CA GLY A 82 -1.41 14.19 -11.14
C GLY A 82 -2.54 13.14 -11.07
N ALA A 83 -2.24 11.87 -10.86
CA ALA A 83 -3.24 10.78 -10.87
C ALA A 83 -3.36 10.05 -9.52
N GLY A 84 -2.74 10.57 -8.46
CA GLY A 84 -2.76 9.95 -7.14
C GLY A 84 -1.85 8.73 -7.00
N THR A 85 -2.11 7.95 -5.95
CA THR A 85 -1.38 6.71 -5.64
C THR A 85 -2.37 5.64 -5.23
N GLN A 86 -2.08 4.40 -5.64
CA GLN A 86 -2.75 3.21 -5.16
C GLN A 86 -1.74 2.24 -4.56
N ILE A 87 -2.04 1.71 -3.38
CA ILE A 87 -1.33 0.61 -2.74
C ILE A 87 -2.31 -0.55 -2.59
N ALA A 88 -2.00 -1.68 -3.22
CA ALA A 88 -2.78 -2.91 -3.15
C ALA A 88 -1.94 -4.01 -2.50
N VAL A 89 -2.48 -4.64 -1.45
CA VAL A 89 -1.81 -5.68 -0.67
C VAL A 89 -2.72 -6.88 -0.60
N ARG A 90 -2.21 -8.04 -0.98
CA ARG A 90 -2.90 -9.34 -0.87
C ARG A 90 -2.10 -10.26 0.03
N LEU A 91 -2.74 -10.82 1.04
CA LEU A 91 -2.20 -11.88 1.90
C LEU A 91 -3.05 -13.14 1.77
N PRO A 92 -2.44 -14.35 1.73
CA PRO A 92 -3.19 -15.59 1.83
C PRO A 92 -3.81 -15.71 3.22
N LEU A 93 -5.07 -16.12 3.28
CA LEU A 93 -5.70 -16.55 4.52
C LEU A 93 -5.19 -17.95 4.84
N GLN A 94 -4.64 -18.11 6.04
CA GLN A 94 -4.38 -19.42 6.61
C GLN A 94 -5.66 -19.87 7.32
N GLU A 95 -6.11 -21.10 7.04
CA GLU A 95 -7.17 -21.74 7.84
C GLU A 95 -6.82 -21.77 9.33
#